data_AF-A0A0U3PVF4-F1
#
_entry.id   AF-A0A0U3PVF4-F1
#
_cell.length_a   1.000
_cell.length_b   1.000
_cell.length_c   1.000
_cell.angle_alpha   90.00
_cell.angle_beta   90.00
_cell.angle_gamma   90.00
#
_symmetry.space_group_name_H-M   'P 1'
#
loop_
_entity.id
_entity.type
_entity.pdbx_description
1 polymer ?
#
loop_
_entity_poly.entity_id
_entity_poly.type
_entity_poly.pdbx_seq_one_letter_code
_entity_poly.pdbx_strand_id
1 'polypeptide(L)'
;MTAPYFAPAGLDVWAEAIDRCVREGLEILGGRERADLMGDFALPLTATVGAHVFGLPPAHAPHMMELAGRLFGHEHARTPGMRAAQREFALLVEEALRTKAELPAEDVIGALVRARHGGAISGRELREQAGELLIGASGTTAIRLAYGAALLLRHPQTLGRVPAADLVPVLEELLGPRLTAPSAVGAPLARRVAAAALPALFARFPGMRLVGELTDIVWRGAIGDRRPVAVRVLLDVRT
;
A
#
# COMPACT_ATOMS: atom_id res chain seq x y z
N MET A 1 18.43 -0.46 -8.94
CA MET A 1 18.74 0.95 -8.64
C MET A 1 17.53 1.71 -8.07
N THR A 2 16.51 1.03 -7.55
CA THR A 2 15.33 1.64 -6.90
C THR A 2 15.62 2.15 -5.48
N ALA A 3 16.70 1.69 -4.85
CA ALA A 3 17.09 2.03 -3.48
C ALA A 3 17.07 3.55 -3.15
N PRO A 4 17.49 4.48 -4.05
CA PRO A 4 17.43 5.92 -3.77
C PRO A 4 16.00 6.48 -3.67
N TYR A 5 15.03 5.92 -4.42
CA TYR A 5 13.62 6.36 -4.36
C TYR A 5 12.92 5.94 -3.06
N PHE A 6 13.38 4.84 -2.47
CA PHE A 6 12.82 4.29 -1.23
C PHE A 6 13.74 4.52 -0.01
N ALA A 7 14.84 5.25 -0.20
CA ALA A 7 15.56 5.88 0.90
C ALA A 7 14.68 7.00 1.50
N PRO A 8 14.85 7.36 2.80
CA PRO A 8 14.04 8.38 3.45
C PRO A 8 13.91 9.67 2.63
N ALA A 9 15.04 10.23 2.16
CA ALA A 9 15.07 11.44 1.36
C ALA A 9 14.34 11.31 0.00
N GLY A 10 14.30 10.11 -0.60
CA GLY A 10 13.57 9.84 -1.83
C GLY A 10 12.06 9.74 -1.64
N LEU A 11 11.60 9.45 -0.41
CA LEU A 11 10.19 9.42 -0.05
C LEU A 11 9.67 10.78 0.40
N ASP A 12 10.54 11.65 0.92
CA ASP A 12 10.15 12.99 1.38
C ASP A 12 9.57 13.86 0.26
N VAL A 13 10.01 13.66 -0.99
CA VAL A 13 9.43 14.36 -2.16
C VAL A 13 7.95 14.03 -2.37
N TRP A 14 7.48 12.89 -1.84
CA TRP A 14 6.09 12.43 -1.93
C TRP A 14 5.27 12.77 -0.70
N ALA A 15 5.85 13.40 0.33
CA ALA A 15 5.20 13.66 1.60
C ALA A 15 3.85 14.38 1.42
N GLU A 16 3.83 15.49 0.68
CA GLU A 16 2.62 16.28 0.46
C GLU A 16 1.55 15.50 -0.32
N ALA A 17 1.96 14.73 -1.34
CA ALA A 17 1.05 13.91 -2.14
C ALA A 17 0.43 12.80 -1.29
N ILE A 18 1.23 12.11 -0.47
CA ILE A 18 0.75 11.07 0.45
C ILE A 18 -0.23 11.67 1.46
N ASP A 19 0.12 12.80 2.08
CA ASP A 19 -0.73 13.43 3.09
C ASP A 19 -2.05 13.92 2.47
N ARG A 20 -2.03 14.34 1.19
CA ARG A 20 -3.25 14.66 0.42
C ARG A 20 -4.11 13.43 0.17
N CYS A 21 -3.52 12.34 -0.32
CA CYS A 21 -4.23 11.07 -0.51
C CYS A 21 -4.87 10.58 0.79
N VAL A 22 -4.17 10.70 1.92
CA VAL A 22 -4.69 10.34 3.24
C VAL A 22 -5.91 11.18 3.59
N ARG A 23 -5.84 12.51 3.45
CA ARG A 23 -7.00 13.39 3.72
C ARG A 23 -8.21 13.01 2.86
N GLU A 24 -8.02 12.86 1.55
CA GLU A 24 -9.09 12.48 0.62
C GLU A 24 -9.68 11.10 0.97
N GLY A 25 -8.83 10.13 1.32
CA GLY A 25 -9.26 8.81 1.79
C GLY A 25 -10.10 8.88 3.07
N LEU A 26 -9.78 9.78 3.99
CA LEU A 26 -10.56 9.99 5.22
C LEU A 26 -11.90 10.68 4.96
N GLU A 27 -11.97 11.58 3.98
CA GLU A 27 -13.25 12.22 3.59
C GLU A 27 -14.26 11.19 3.06
N ILE A 28 -13.81 10.13 2.39
CA ILE A 28 -14.67 9.02 1.93
C ILE A 28 -15.40 8.33 3.09
N LEU A 29 -14.77 8.28 4.27
CA LEU A 29 -15.34 7.72 5.49
C LEU A 29 -16.24 8.73 6.24
N GLY A 30 -16.20 10.00 5.88
CA GLY A 30 -16.97 11.07 6.52
C GLY A 30 -18.48 10.80 6.49
N GLY A 31 -19.14 11.00 7.62
CA GLY A 31 -20.59 10.84 7.74
C GLY A 31 -21.09 9.38 7.80
N ARG A 32 -20.20 8.39 7.71
CA ARG A 32 -20.54 6.97 7.89
C ARG A 32 -20.50 6.61 9.38
N GLU A 33 -21.40 5.73 9.81
CA GLU A 33 -21.37 5.11 11.14
C GLU A 33 -20.52 3.84 11.19
N ARG A 34 -20.31 3.20 10.03
CA ARG A 34 -19.59 1.92 9.90
C ARG A 34 -18.75 1.93 8.63
N ALA A 35 -17.63 1.24 8.68
CA ALA A 35 -16.77 1.03 7.51
C ALA A 35 -16.06 -0.32 7.56
N ASP A 36 -15.70 -0.83 6.39
CA ASP A 36 -14.65 -1.83 6.24
C ASP A 36 -13.33 -1.12 5.91
N LEU A 37 -12.42 -1.01 6.87
CA LEU A 37 -11.14 -0.34 6.67
C LEU A 37 -10.29 -0.95 5.55
N MET A 38 -10.50 -2.22 5.17
CA MET A 38 -9.79 -2.81 4.04
C MET A 38 -10.33 -2.27 2.71
N GLY A 39 -11.65 -2.41 2.47
CA GLY A 39 -12.29 -2.03 1.22
C GLY A 39 -12.57 -0.53 1.07
N ASP A 40 -12.96 0.14 2.15
CA ASP A 40 -13.37 1.55 2.12
C ASP A 40 -12.21 2.54 2.29
N PHE A 41 -11.03 2.09 2.76
CA PHE A 41 -9.90 2.98 3.07
C PHE A 41 -8.55 2.46 2.58
N ALA A 42 -8.11 1.29 3.04
CA ALA A 42 -6.74 0.82 2.83
C ALA A 42 -6.41 0.53 1.36
N LEU A 43 -7.28 -0.21 0.65
CA LEU A 43 -7.08 -0.49 -0.77
C LEU A 43 -7.24 0.76 -1.65
N PRO A 44 -8.30 1.59 -1.50
CA PRO A 44 -8.41 2.86 -2.23
C PRO A 44 -7.24 3.81 -2.00
N LEU A 45 -6.79 3.97 -0.75
CA LEU A 45 -5.65 4.83 -0.42
C LEU A 45 -4.36 4.31 -1.06
N THR A 46 -4.12 2.99 -1.00
CA THR A 46 -2.95 2.37 -1.63
C THR A 46 -2.95 2.59 -3.15
N ALA A 47 -4.11 2.47 -3.80
CA ALA A 47 -4.25 2.74 -5.23
C ALA A 47 -3.98 4.20 -5.58
N THR A 48 -4.52 5.14 -4.80
CA THR A 48 -4.33 6.59 -5.02
C THR A 48 -2.88 7.00 -4.82
N VAL A 49 -2.24 6.53 -3.75
CA VAL A 49 -0.80 6.72 -3.53
C VAL A 49 0.00 6.10 -4.68
N GLY A 50 -0.37 4.91 -5.15
CA GLY A 50 0.27 4.26 -6.28
C GLY A 50 0.16 5.07 -7.58
N ALA A 51 -0.97 5.71 -7.84
CA ALA A 51 -1.14 6.60 -8.99
C ALA A 51 -0.16 7.78 -8.95
N HIS A 52 0.02 8.40 -7.79
CA HIS A 52 0.94 9.54 -7.64
C HIS A 52 2.41 9.12 -7.63
N VAL A 53 2.78 8.14 -6.79
CA VAL A 53 4.19 7.77 -6.55
C VAL A 53 4.76 6.96 -7.71
N PHE A 54 3.99 6.00 -8.24
CA PHE A 54 4.43 5.19 -9.39
C PHE A 54 4.02 5.81 -10.73
N GLY A 55 3.22 6.87 -10.73
CA GLY A 55 2.78 7.52 -11.96
C GLY A 55 1.79 6.70 -12.78
N LEU A 56 1.04 5.78 -12.15
CA LEU A 56 0.03 4.98 -12.83
C LEU A 56 -1.16 5.86 -13.26
N PRO A 57 -1.79 5.61 -14.41
CA PRO A 57 -3.06 6.26 -14.74
C PRO A 57 -4.08 6.04 -13.62
N PRO A 58 -4.74 7.10 -13.09
CA PRO A 58 -5.65 6.96 -11.94
C PRO A 58 -6.76 5.92 -12.15
N ALA A 59 -7.27 5.80 -13.38
CA ALA A 59 -8.29 4.81 -13.73
C ALA A 59 -7.78 3.36 -13.67
N HIS A 60 -6.48 3.13 -13.88
CA HIS A 60 -5.87 1.80 -13.89
C HIS A 60 -5.24 1.42 -12.54
N ALA A 61 -4.92 2.41 -11.69
CA ALA A 61 -4.23 2.17 -10.43
C ALA A 61 -4.94 1.17 -9.50
N PRO A 62 -6.28 1.19 -9.31
CA PRO A 62 -6.97 0.21 -8.47
C PRO A 62 -6.76 -1.23 -8.94
N HIS A 63 -6.96 -1.49 -10.23
CA HIS A 63 -6.81 -2.82 -10.83
C HIS A 63 -5.35 -3.28 -10.80
N MET A 64 -4.42 -2.37 -11.11
CA MET A 64 -2.99 -2.66 -11.06
C MET A 64 -2.53 -3.05 -9.65
N MET A 65 -2.94 -2.30 -8.63
CA MET A 65 -2.60 -2.60 -7.23
C MET A 65 -3.27 -3.88 -6.72
N GLU A 66 -4.49 -4.18 -7.19
CA GLU A 66 -5.15 -5.45 -6.86
C GLU A 66 -4.39 -6.65 -7.42
N LEU A 67 -4.05 -6.61 -8.72
CA LEU A 67 -3.26 -7.65 -9.38
C LEU A 67 -1.90 -7.80 -8.70
N ALA A 68 -1.21 -6.69 -8.45
CA ALA A 68 0.08 -6.68 -7.76
C ALA A 68 0.00 -7.37 -6.38
N GLY A 69 -1.04 -7.08 -5.60
CA GLY A 69 -1.25 -7.69 -4.29
C GLY A 69 -1.54 -9.19 -4.37
N ARG A 70 -2.23 -9.66 -5.41
CA ARG A 70 -2.47 -11.09 -5.66
C ARG A 70 -1.21 -11.85 -6.04
N LEU A 71 -0.25 -11.18 -6.69
CA LEU A 71 1.01 -11.78 -7.13
C LEU A 71 2.05 -11.87 -6.01
N PHE A 72 1.89 -11.10 -4.94
CA PHE A 72 2.85 -11.05 -3.84
C PHE A 72 3.01 -12.42 -3.17
N GLY A 73 4.24 -12.94 -3.16
CA GLY A 73 4.60 -14.28 -2.67
C GLY A 73 4.03 -15.45 -3.50
N HIS A 74 3.52 -15.16 -4.70
CA HIS A 74 3.01 -16.12 -5.69
C HIS A 74 3.58 -15.88 -7.08
N GLU A 75 4.72 -15.20 -7.18
CA GLU A 75 5.35 -14.77 -8.42
C GLU A 75 5.67 -15.96 -9.33
N HIS A 76 5.81 -17.16 -8.76
CA HIS A 76 6.13 -18.40 -9.46
C HIS A 76 4.98 -19.42 -9.50
N ALA A 77 3.78 -19.07 -9.00
CA ALA A 77 2.69 -20.02 -8.94
C ALA A 77 2.17 -20.38 -10.33
N ARG A 78 1.91 -21.67 -10.56
CA ARG A 78 1.58 -22.24 -11.87
C ARG A 78 0.11 -22.62 -12.02
N THR A 79 -0.80 -22.05 -11.24
CA THR A 79 -2.23 -22.28 -11.47
C THR A 79 -2.69 -21.50 -12.71
N PRO A 80 -3.73 -21.95 -13.44
CA PRO A 80 -4.25 -21.20 -14.58
C PRO A 80 -4.63 -19.75 -14.24
N GLY A 81 -5.25 -19.53 -13.08
CA GLY A 81 -5.62 -18.21 -12.58
C GLY A 81 -4.42 -17.32 -12.26
N MET A 82 -3.35 -17.87 -11.67
CA MET A 82 -2.14 -17.10 -11.40
C MET A 82 -1.41 -16.73 -12.69
N ARG A 83 -1.30 -17.66 -13.65
CA ARG A 83 -0.72 -17.35 -14.96
C ARG A 83 -1.50 -16.26 -15.70
N ALA A 84 -2.82 -16.23 -15.58
CA ALA A 84 -3.64 -15.17 -16.16
C ALA A 84 -3.33 -13.82 -15.50
N ALA A 85 -3.30 -13.76 -14.17
CA ALA A 85 -2.96 -12.56 -13.43
C ALA A 85 -1.53 -12.05 -13.72
N GLN A 86 -0.55 -12.95 -13.84
CA GLN A 86 0.83 -12.61 -14.20
C GLN A 86 0.92 -11.98 -15.60
N ARG A 87 0.23 -12.57 -16.59
CA ARG A 87 0.21 -12.02 -17.96
C ARG A 87 -0.45 -10.65 -18.00
N GLU A 88 -1.60 -10.52 -17.34
CA GLU A 88 -2.34 -9.26 -17.29
C GLU A 88 -1.53 -8.17 -16.60
N PHE A 89 -0.94 -8.47 -15.45
CA PHE A 89 -0.04 -7.56 -14.74
C PHE A 89 1.15 -7.15 -15.60
N ALA A 90 1.80 -8.10 -16.29
CA ALA A 90 2.90 -7.78 -17.18
C ALA A 90 2.48 -6.82 -18.30
N LEU A 91 1.30 -7.02 -18.90
CA LEU A 91 0.78 -6.11 -19.94
C LEU A 91 0.56 -4.68 -19.40
N LEU A 92 0.01 -4.55 -18.20
CA LEU A 92 -0.18 -3.24 -17.56
C LEU A 92 1.15 -2.57 -17.20
N VAL A 93 2.17 -3.34 -16.79
CA VAL A 93 3.52 -2.81 -16.57
C VAL A 93 4.09 -2.28 -17.88
N GLU A 94 4.01 -3.04 -18.97
CA GLU A 94 4.49 -2.59 -20.29
C GLU A 94 3.78 -1.32 -20.75
N GLU A 95 2.46 -1.24 -20.55
CA GLU A 95 1.69 -0.04 -20.88
C GLU A 95 2.13 1.18 -20.07
N ALA A 96 2.34 1.03 -18.75
CA ALA A 96 2.85 2.09 -17.90
C ALA A 96 4.25 2.55 -18.36
N LEU A 97 5.15 1.61 -18.67
CA LEU A 97 6.49 1.91 -19.17
C LEU A 97 6.47 2.65 -20.51
N ARG A 98 5.65 2.19 -21.47
CA ARG A 98 5.47 2.86 -22.76
C ARG A 98 4.93 4.28 -22.57
N THR A 99 3.90 4.43 -21.75
CA THR A 99 3.31 5.74 -21.44
C THR A 99 4.36 6.70 -20.91
N LYS A 100 5.22 6.26 -20.00
CA LYS A 100 6.30 7.10 -19.44
C LYS A 100 7.44 7.37 -20.42
N ALA A 101 7.66 6.52 -21.41
CA ALA A 101 8.62 6.77 -22.48
C ALA A 101 8.13 7.88 -23.43
N GLU A 102 6.83 7.94 -23.68
CA GLU A 102 6.20 8.96 -24.52
C GLU A 102 5.93 10.26 -23.76
N LEU A 103 5.54 10.16 -22.49
CA LEU A 103 5.19 11.26 -21.60
C LEU A 103 6.01 11.18 -20.30
N PRO A 104 7.25 11.69 -20.31
CA PRO A 104 8.11 11.69 -19.12
C PRO A 104 7.46 12.45 -17.97
N ALA A 105 7.57 11.89 -16.77
CA ALA A 105 7.05 12.49 -15.55
C ALA A 105 7.99 12.23 -14.37
N GLU A 106 7.89 13.07 -13.34
CA GLU A 106 8.66 12.95 -12.10
C GLU A 106 7.98 11.97 -11.14
N ASP A 107 7.95 10.70 -11.53
CA ASP A 107 7.46 9.56 -10.74
C ASP A 107 8.44 8.39 -10.80
N VAL A 108 8.22 7.37 -9.95
CA VAL A 108 9.15 6.25 -9.81
C VAL A 108 9.29 5.43 -11.11
N ILE A 109 8.21 5.25 -11.89
CA ILE A 109 8.30 4.52 -13.17
C ILE A 109 9.01 5.36 -14.22
N GLY A 110 8.69 6.66 -14.32
CA GLY A 110 9.35 7.62 -15.20
C GLY A 110 10.85 7.70 -14.94
N ALA A 111 11.25 7.66 -13.67
CA ALA A 111 12.65 7.58 -13.29
C ALA A 111 13.37 6.33 -13.78
N LEU A 112 12.74 5.15 -13.65
CA LEU A 112 13.30 3.91 -14.17
C LEU A 112 13.43 3.96 -15.70
N VAL A 113 12.44 4.54 -16.39
CA VAL A 113 12.50 4.77 -17.85
C VAL A 113 13.67 5.70 -18.22
N ARG A 114 13.89 6.79 -17.48
CA ARG A 114 15.07 7.66 -17.68
C ARG A 114 16.39 6.92 -17.47
N ALA A 115 16.49 6.11 -16.41
CA ALA A 115 17.68 5.30 -16.15
C ALA A 115 17.97 4.30 -17.29
N ARG A 116 16.90 3.74 -17.89
CA ARG A 116 17.00 2.89 -19.07
C ARG A 116 17.52 3.67 -20.28
N HIS A 117 16.99 4.86 -20.56
CA HIS A 117 17.46 5.69 -21.68
C HIS A 117 18.93 6.11 -21.52
N GLY A 118 19.37 6.38 -20.28
CA GLY A 118 20.77 6.68 -19.96
C GLY A 118 21.71 5.47 -19.96
N GLY A 119 21.22 4.26 -20.28
CA GLY A 119 22.02 3.04 -20.32
C GLY A 119 22.38 2.43 -18.96
N ALA A 120 21.86 2.98 -17.85
CA ALA A 120 22.16 2.50 -16.50
C ALA A 120 21.48 1.15 -16.18
N ILE A 121 20.36 0.84 -16.85
CA ILE A 121 19.66 -0.44 -16.72
C ILE A 121 19.22 -0.99 -18.09
N SER A 122 19.14 -2.32 -18.18
CA SER A 122 18.57 -3.02 -19.33
C SER A 122 17.03 -2.93 -19.35
N GLY A 123 16.42 -3.23 -20.49
CA GLY A 123 14.96 -3.33 -20.62
C GLY A 123 14.42 -4.56 -19.89
N ARG A 124 15.30 -5.58 -19.75
CA ARG A 124 15.33 -6.60 -18.69
C ARG A 124 14.90 -6.04 -17.34
N GLU A 125 15.87 -5.35 -16.77
CA GLU A 125 15.85 -4.86 -15.39
C GLU A 125 14.80 -3.79 -15.16
N LEU A 126 14.46 -2.98 -16.17
CA LEU A 126 13.37 -2.00 -16.10
C LEU A 126 12.04 -2.67 -15.74
N ARG A 127 11.68 -3.73 -16.45
CA ARG A 127 10.40 -4.44 -16.25
C ARG A 127 10.37 -5.20 -14.95
N GLU A 128 11.47 -5.88 -14.63
CA GLU A 128 11.63 -6.60 -13.36
C GLU A 128 11.51 -5.64 -12.17
N GLN A 129 12.25 -4.53 -12.15
CA GLN A 129 12.19 -3.55 -11.06
C GLN A 129 10.82 -2.87 -10.97
N ALA A 130 10.20 -2.48 -12.09
CA ALA A 130 8.87 -1.89 -12.07
C ALA A 130 7.82 -2.87 -11.50
N GLY A 131 7.85 -4.13 -11.92
CA GLY A 131 6.94 -5.16 -11.42
C GLY A 131 7.12 -5.43 -9.92
N GLU A 132 8.36 -5.65 -9.48
CA GLU A 132 8.69 -5.92 -8.06
C GLU A 132 8.27 -4.76 -7.14
N LEU A 133 8.43 -3.51 -7.58
CA LEU A 133 8.00 -2.35 -6.83
C LEU A 133 6.50 -2.33 -6.57
N LEU A 134 5.71 -2.55 -7.62
CA LEU A 134 4.25 -2.51 -7.55
C LEU A 134 3.73 -3.68 -6.71
N ILE A 135 4.30 -4.88 -6.89
CA ILE A 135 4.00 -6.06 -6.08
C ILE A 135 4.32 -5.78 -4.60
N GLY A 136 5.54 -5.30 -4.30
CA GLY A 136 5.99 -5.04 -2.94
C GLY A 136 5.22 -3.95 -2.20
N ALA A 137 4.76 -2.91 -2.91
CA ALA A 137 4.09 -1.76 -2.31
C ALA A 137 2.56 -1.90 -2.17
N SER A 138 1.94 -2.85 -2.87
CA SER A 138 0.48 -3.00 -2.89
C SER A 138 -0.08 -3.67 -1.61
N GLY A 139 0.07 -4.98 -1.48
CA GLY A 139 -0.53 -5.75 -0.38
C GLY A 139 -0.03 -5.35 1.01
N THR A 140 1.26 -5.04 1.11
CA THR A 140 1.92 -4.73 2.39
C THR A 140 1.48 -3.39 2.98
N THR A 141 1.12 -2.41 2.15
CA THR A 141 0.59 -1.11 2.59
C THR A 141 -0.84 -1.28 3.12
N ALA A 142 -1.70 -1.95 2.35
CA ALA A 142 -3.09 -2.16 2.76
C ALA A 142 -3.22 -2.94 4.08
N ILE A 143 -2.36 -3.94 4.30
CA ILE A 143 -2.29 -4.69 5.57
C ILE A 143 -1.87 -3.79 6.73
N ARG A 144 -0.80 -2.99 6.57
CA ARG A 144 -0.35 -2.04 7.60
C ARG A 144 -1.45 -1.04 7.99
N LEU A 145 -2.27 -0.62 7.03
CA LEU A 145 -3.36 0.31 7.29
C LEU A 145 -4.52 -0.37 8.01
N ALA A 146 -5.15 -1.37 7.39
CA ALA A 146 -6.40 -1.94 7.93
C ALA A 146 -6.15 -2.83 9.16
N TYR A 147 -5.25 -3.80 9.05
CA TYR A 147 -4.98 -4.71 10.17
C TYR A 147 -4.15 -4.04 11.26
N GLY A 148 -3.25 -3.13 10.88
CA GLY A 148 -2.53 -2.30 11.83
C GLY A 148 -3.47 -1.43 12.68
N ALA A 149 -4.49 -0.81 12.09
CA ALA A 149 -5.52 -0.11 12.85
C ALA A 149 -6.28 -1.05 13.80
N ALA A 150 -6.65 -2.26 13.35
CA ALA A 150 -7.31 -3.24 14.21
C ALA A 150 -6.47 -3.65 15.42
N LEU A 151 -5.16 -3.86 15.23
CA LEU A 151 -4.22 -4.14 16.32
C LEU A 151 -4.14 -2.98 17.30
N LEU A 152 -4.00 -1.74 16.80
CA LEU A 152 -3.95 -0.55 17.65
C LEU A 152 -5.25 -0.33 18.44
N LEU A 153 -6.40 -0.65 17.85
CA LEU A 153 -7.69 -0.63 18.56
C LEU A 153 -7.79 -1.66 19.70
N ARG A 154 -7.03 -2.76 19.63
CA ARG A 154 -6.91 -3.76 20.72
C ARG A 154 -5.80 -3.46 21.72
N HIS A 155 -4.93 -2.51 21.39
CA HIS A 155 -3.89 -1.99 22.26
C HIS A 155 -3.98 -0.46 22.34
N PRO A 156 -5.13 0.13 22.78
CA PRO A 156 -5.35 1.57 22.73
C PRO A 156 -4.35 2.37 23.58
N GLN A 157 -3.76 1.75 24.60
CA GLN A 157 -2.65 2.30 25.37
C GLN A 157 -1.43 2.66 24.51
N THR A 158 -1.27 2.06 23.34
CA THR A 158 -0.19 2.35 22.39
C THR A 158 -0.41 3.71 21.72
N LEU A 159 -1.64 4.05 21.35
CA LEU A 159 -1.97 5.27 20.58
C LEU A 159 -1.72 6.57 21.36
N GLY A 160 -1.86 6.54 22.69
CA GLY A 160 -1.65 7.71 23.55
C GLY A 160 -0.26 7.82 24.19
N ARG A 161 0.58 6.79 24.06
CA ARG A 161 1.88 6.69 24.76
C ARG A 161 3.07 6.61 23.82
N VAL A 162 2.85 6.23 22.56
CA VAL A 162 3.89 6.09 21.55
C VAL A 162 3.89 7.34 20.66
N PRO A 163 5.02 8.05 20.54
CA PRO A 163 5.14 9.15 19.57
C PRO A 163 4.78 8.67 18.16
N ALA A 164 4.21 9.55 17.33
CA ALA A 164 3.81 9.18 15.96
C ALA A 164 4.96 8.57 15.14
N ALA A 165 6.19 9.02 15.37
CA ALA A 165 7.39 8.48 14.74
C ALA A 165 7.68 7.00 15.09
N ASP A 166 7.29 6.58 16.30
CA ASP A 166 7.55 5.24 16.83
C ASP A 166 6.36 4.28 16.60
N LEU A 167 5.22 4.79 16.14
CA LEU A 167 4.02 4.00 15.91
C LEU A 167 4.25 2.90 14.86
N VAL A 168 4.96 3.21 13.77
CA VAL A 168 5.21 2.26 12.69
C VAL A 168 6.14 1.13 13.13
N PRO A 169 7.30 1.37 13.78
CA PRO A 169 8.11 0.30 14.37
C PRO A 169 7.31 -0.64 15.27
N VAL A 170 6.49 -0.10 16.19
CA VAL A 170 5.64 -0.91 17.08
C VAL A 170 4.64 -1.74 16.27
N LEU A 171 4.02 -1.14 15.25
CA LEU A 171 3.10 -1.83 14.36
C LEU A 171 3.78 -2.99 13.64
N GLU A 172 5.02 -2.81 13.19
CA GLU A 172 5.75 -3.86 12.47
C GLU A 172 6.11 -5.04 13.38
N GLU A 173 6.44 -4.77 14.64
CA GLU A 173 6.65 -5.81 15.66
C GLU A 173 5.36 -6.63 15.88
N LEU A 174 4.21 -5.94 16.02
CA LEU A 174 2.91 -6.58 16.23
C LEU A 174 2.44 -7.40 15.02
N LEU A 175 2.65 -6.88 13.80
CA LEU A 175 2.30 -7.57 12.56
C LEU A 175 3.21 -8.78 12.28
N GLY A 176 4.46 -8.70 12.73
CA GLY A 176 5.49 -9.69 12.46
C GLY A 176 6.00 -9.68 11.00
N PRO A 177 7.16 -10.33 10.75
CA PRO A 177 7.87 -10.25 9.48
C PRO A 177 7.10 -10.87 8.30
N ARG A 178 6.17 -11.80 8.57
CA ARG A 178 5.38 -12.47 7.53
C ARG A 178 4.38 -11.54 6.84
N LEU A 179 3.83 -10.55 7.57
CA LEU A 179 2.82 -9.63 7.04
C LEU A 179 3.44 -8.31 6.57
N THR A 180 4.55 -7.90 7.18
CA THR A 180 5.21 -6.62 6.87
C THR A 180 6.18 -6.72 5.71
N ALA A 181 6.74 -7.92 5.48
CA ALA A 181 7.77 -8.18 4.48
C ALA A 181 8.83 -7.07 4.45
N PRO A 182 9.59 -6.88 5.55
CA PRO A 182 10.40 -5.68 5.77
C PRO A 182 11.54 -5.52 4.75
N SER A 183 11.92 -6.60 4.06
CA SER A 183 12.90 -6.63 2.97
C SER A 183 12.31 -6.34 1.59
N ALA A 184 10.99 -6.25 1.45
CA ALA A 184 10.36 -5.90 0.19
C ALA A 184 10.75 -4.46 -0.20
N VAL A 185 11.03 -4.25 -1.49
CA VAL A 185 11.49 -2.95 -2.00
C VAL A 185 10.49 -1.82 -1.71
N GLY A 186 9.19 -2.14 -1.66
CA GLY A 186 8.11 -1.20 -1.32
C GLY A 186 7.89 -0.95 0.18
N ALA A 187 8.58 -1.65 1.08
CA ALA A 187 8.35 -1.54 2.52
C ALA A 187 8.58 -0.11 3.07
N PRO A 188 9.60 0.66 2.64
CA PRO A 188 9.76 2.05 3.08
C PRO A 188 8.57 2.95 2.72
N LEU A 189 8.01 2.81 1.52
CA LEU A 189 6.79 3.55 1.14
C LEU A 189 5.60 3.13 2.00
N ALA A 190 5.42 1.82 2.21
CA ALA A 190 4.35 1.30 3.06
C ALA A 190 4.42 1.86 4.49
N ARG A 191 5.63 1.99 5.05
CA ARG A 191 5.87 2.64 6.35
C ARG A 191 5.49 4.11 6.33
N ARG A 192 5.92 4.87 5.32
CA ARG A 192 5.62 6.32 5.20
C ARG A 192 4.12 6.58 5.07
N VAL A 193 3.40 5.75 4.31
CA VAL A 193 1.94 5.84 4.18
C VAL A 193 1.28 5.52 5.52
N ALA A 194 1.67 4.44 6.20
CA ALA A 194 1.13 4.08 7.51
C ALA A 194 1.38 5.17 8.57
N ALA A 195 2.58 5.77 8.57
CA ALA A 195 2.96 6.86 9.48
C ALA A 195 2.08 8.11 9.33
N ALA A 196 1.61 8.42 8.12
CA ALA A 196 0.67 9.52 7.90
C ALA A 196 -0.79 9.12 8.15
N ALA A 197 -1.18 7.94 7.64
CA ALA A 197 -2.57 7.52 7.61
C ALA A 197 -3.11 7.12 8.98
N LEU A 198 -2.35 6.36 9.78
CA LEU A 198 -2.84 5.83 11.05
C LEU A 198 -3.12 6.95 12.08
N PRO A 199 -2.18 7.87 12.38
CA PRO A 199 -2.49 8.97 13.29
C PRO A 199 -3.65 9.83 12.80
N ALA A 200 -3.74 10.11 11.50
CA ALA A 200 -4.83 10.89 10.92
C ALA A 200 -6.18 10.18 11.05
N LEU A 201 -6.23 8.86 10.83
CA LEU A 201 -7.43 8.04 11.01
C LEU A 201 -7.94 8.09 12.46
N PHE A 202 -7.05 7.89 13.44
CA PHE A 202 -7.41 7.94 14.85
C PHE A 202 -7.75 9.34 15.35
N ALA A 203 -7.12 10.39 14.80
CA ALA A 203 -7.49 11.77 15.09
C ALA A 203 -8.87 12.13 14.54
N ARG A 204 -9.23 11.59 13.36
CA ARG A 204 -10.51 11.87 12.70
C ARG A 204 -11.69 11.13 13.33
N PHE A 205 -11.44 9.94 13.88
CA PHE A 205 -12.43 9.06 14.51
C PHE A 205 -11.94 8.56 15.88
N PRO A 206 -11.84 9.43 16.90
CA PRO A 206 -11.28 9.09 18.21
C PRO A 206 -12.02 7.98 18.98
N GLY A 207 -13.32 7.79 18.76
CA GLY A 207 -14.11 6.73 19.36
C GLY A 207 -14.33 5.52 18.45
N MET A 208 -13.55 5.38 17.36
CA MET A 208 -13.59 4.22 16.47
C MET A 208 -13.39 2.91 17.25
N ARG A 209 -14.15 1.85 16.90
CA ARG A 209 -14.07 0.53 17.55
C ARG A 209 -14.11 -0.59 16.55
N LEU A 210 -13.35 -1.66 16.82
CA LEU A 210 -13.41 -2.89 16.04
C LEU A 210 -14.75 -3.60 16.26
N VAL A 211 -15.38 -4.08 15.19
CA VAL A 211 -16.56 -4.95 15.28
C VAL A 211 -16.09 -6.40 15.35
N GLY A 212 -16.34 -7.07 16.47
CA GLY A 212 -15.85 -8.43 16.74
C GLY A 212 -14.36 -8.44 17.13
N GLU A 213 -13.81 -9.63 17.38
CA GLU A 213 -12.43 -9.84 17.84
C GLU A 213 -11.43 -9.96 16.68
N LEU A 214 -10.13 -9.80 16.95
CA LEU A 214 -9.08 -10.02 15.93
C LEU A 214 -9.12 -11.44 15.36
N THR A 215 -9.53 -12.41 16.17
CA THR A 215 -9.70 -13.82 15.79
C THR A 215 -10.83 -14.03 14.78
N ASP A 216 -11.77 -13.09 14.69
CA ASP A 216 -12.93 -13.19 13.79
C ASP A 216 -12.60 -12.66 12.38
N ILE A 217 -11.43 -12.04 12.20
CA ILE A 217 -10.99 -11.52 10.92
C ILE A 217 -10.71 -12.68 9.98
N VAL A 218 -11.51 -12.75 8.91
CA VAL A 218 -11.31 -13.70 7.83
C VAL A 218 -10.13 -13.25 6.98
N TRP A 219 -9.20 -14.18 6.76
CA TRP A 219 -8.02 -13.96 5.91
C TRP A 219 -8.21 -14.61 4.55
N ARG A 220 -7.74 -13.95 3.50
CA ARG A 220 -7.59 -14.54 2.15
C ARG A 220 -6.12 -14.60 1.80
N GLY A 221 -5.75 -15.57 0.98
CA GLY A 221 -4.41 -15.73 0.44
C GLY A 221 -3.55 -16.74 1.22
N ALA A 222 -2.49 -17.22 0.57
CA ALA A 222 -1.39 -17.93 1.22
C ALA A 222 -0.43 -16.92 1.87
N ILE A 223 0.65 -17.40 2.50
CA ILE A 223 1.59 -16.59 3.31
C ILE A 223 2.09 -15.32 2.59
N GLY A 224 2.18 -15.34 1.25
CA GLY A 224 2.46 -14.17 0.41
C GLY A 224 1.33 -13.14 0.38
N ASP A 225 0.22 -13.45 -0.29
CA ASP A 225 -0.92 -12.54 -0.48
C ASP A 225 -1.88 -12.49 0.72
N ARG A 226 -1.42 -12.93 1.91
CA ARG A 226 -2.25 -13.04 3.12
C ARG A 226 -2.68 -11.66 3.59
N ARG A 227 -3.95 -11.33 3.37
CA ARG A 227 -4.56 -10.10 3.84
C ARG A 227 -5.94 -10.34 4.47
N PRO A 228 -6.38 -9.47 5.39
CA PRO A 228 -7.78 -9.46 5.82
C PRO A 228 -8.71 -9.31 4.62
N VAL A 229 -9.81 -10.05 4.61
CA VAL A 229 -10.90 -9.85 3.64
C VAL A 229 -11.62 -8.54 3.95
N ALA A 230 -11.84 -8.27 5.23
CA ALA A 230 -12.47 -7.05 5.74
C ALA A 230 -11.95 -6.78 7.16
N VAL A 231 -11.89 -5.50 7.54
CA VAL A 231 -11.67 -5.03 8.91
C VAL A 231 -12.80 -4.07 9.26
N ARG A 232 -13.84 -4.60 9.90
CA ARG A 232 -15.06 -3.84 10.16
C ARG A 232 -14.92 -3.01 11.42
N VAL A 233 -15.27 -1.73 11.32
CA VAL A 233 -15.26 -0.79 12.44
C VAL A 233 -16.57 -0.02 12.55
N LEU A 234 -16.89 0.37 13.78
CA LEU A 234 -17.83 1.46 14.04
C LEU A 234 -17.02 2.76 14.03
N LEU A 235 -17.44 3.72 13.22
CA LEU A 235 -16.91 5.08 13.17
C LEU A 235 -17.76 5.95 14.11
N ASP A 236 -17.17 6.96 14.75
CA ASP A 236 -17.84 7.79 15.75
C ASP A 236 -19.25 8.22 15.30
N VAL A 237 -20.25 7.63 15.97
CA VAL A 237 -21.63 8.08 15.87
C VAL A 237 -21.70 9.32 16.75
N ARG A 238 -21.89 10.49 16.15
CA ARG A 238 -22.25 11.69 16.93
C ARG A 238 -23.53 11.33 17.70
N THR A 239 -23.46 11.35 19.03
CA THR A 239 -24.65 11.51 19.89
C THR A 239 -25.33 12.83 19.60
#